data_AF-A0A923X4C2-F1
#
_entry.id   AF-A0A923X4C2-F1
#
_cell.length_a   1.000
_cell.length_b   1.000
_cell.length_c   1.000
_cell.angle_alpha   90.00
_cell.angle_beta   90.00
_cell.angle_gamma   90.00
#
_symmetry.space_group_name_H-M   'P 1'
#
loop_
_entity.id
_entity.type
_entity.pdbx_description
1 polymer ?
#
loop_
_entity_poly.entity_id
_entity_poly.type
_entity_poly.pdbx_seq_one_letter_code
_entity_poly.pdbx_strand_id
1 'polypeptide(L)'
;MTTRIKSPVHRRTSLPLTEINESDLSTLLSSSAYQEALEKLSETKIVVKEVSTSALLHAIFEIGMSAVKEKAELEGYAQIAASQPKGDSQKERRDARRRRPTWADEE
;
A
#
# COMPACT_ATOMS: atom_id res chain seq x y z
N MET A 1 7.53 11.65 17.31
CA MET A 1 6.10 12.01 17.27
C MET A 1 5.34 10.80 17.77
N THR A 2 4.60 10.92 18.87
CA THR A 2 3.75 9.86 19.41
C THR A 2 2.72 9.47 18.34
N THR A 3 2.61 8.19 18.00
CA THR A 3 1.62 7.69 17.05
C THR A 3 0.23 7.78 17.68
N ARG A 4 -0.40 8.94 17.53
CA ARG A 4 -1.79 9.16 17.92
C ARG A 4 -2.66 8.64 16.79
N ILE A 5 -3.53 7.67 17.08
CA ILE A 5 -4.54 7.19 16.12
C ILE A 5 -5.33 8.43 15.66
N LYS A 6 -5.21 8.77 14.37
CA LYS A 6 -5.74 10.03 13.81
C LYS A 6 -7.25 9.98 13.58
N SER A 7 -7.87 8.80 13.70
CA SER A 7 -9.26 8.53 13.37
C SER A 7 -10.02 7.90 14.56
N PRO A 8 -11.33 8.13 14.68
CA PRO A 8 -12.14 7.56 15.75
C PRO A 8 -12.24 6.03 15.62
N VAL A 9 -11.97 5.31 16.71
CA VAL A 9 -12.05 3.84 16.77
C VAL A 9 -13.52 3.40 16.82
N HIS A 10 -13.96 2.66 15.81
CA HIS A 10 -15.37 2.25 15.67
C HIS A 10 -15.79 1.11 16.61
N ARG A 11 -14.90 0.15 16.89
CA ARG A 11 -15.13 -0.96 17.83
C ARG A 11 -13.81 -1.50 18.36
N ARG A 12 -13.73 -1.78 19.66
CA ARG A 12 -12.58 -2.47 20.29
C ARG A 12 -12.97 -3.91 20.62
N THR A 13 -12.84 -4.81 19.66
CA THR A 13 -12.83 -6.25 19.94
C THR A 13 -11.40 -6.68 20.25
N SER A 14 -11.21 -7.53 21.26
CA SER A 14 -9.90 -8.10 21.57
C SER A 14 -9.42 -8.93 20.38
N LEU A 15 -8.27 -8.58 19.81
CA LEU A 15 -7.65 -9.34 18.74
C LEU A 15 -7.18 -10.68 19.35
N PRO A 16 -7.53 -11.85 18.77
CA PRO A 16 -6.99 -13.11 19.23
C PRO A 16 -5.51 -13.18 18.84
N LEU A 17 -4.62 -12.94 19.80
CA LEU A 17 -3.18 -13.08 19.63
C LEU A 17 -2.78 -14.52 20.01
N THR A 18 -1.92 -15.12 19.19
CA THR A 18 -1.23 -16.37 19.54
C THR A 18 0.03 -16.04 20.36
N GLU A 19 0.59 -17.05 21.04
CA GLU A 19 1.84 -16.90 21.79
C GLU A 19 2.99 -16.39 20.90
N ILE A 20 3.03 -16.84 19.63
CA ILE A 20 4.01 -16.37 18.64
C ILE A 20 3.84 -14.87 18.40
N ASN A 21 2.61 -14.40 18.20
CA ASN A 21 2.35 -12.98 17.97
C ASN A 21 2.79 -12.12 19.16
N GLU A 22 2.58 -12.59 20.39
CA GLU A 22 3.03 -11.89 21.59
C GLU A 22 4.57 -11.82 21.67
N SER A 23 5.25 -12.92 21.32
CA SER A 23 6.71 -12.95 21.25
C SER A 23 7.27 -12.01 20.17
N ASP A 24 6.63 -11.94 19.00
CA ASP A 24 7.02 -11.05 17.92
C ASP A 24 6.82 -9.59 18.32
N LEU A 25 5.68 -9.26 18.95
CA LEU A 25 5.41 -7.92 19.47
C LEU A 25 6.44 -7.51 20.53
N SER A 26 6.85 -8.44 21.40
CA SER A 26 7.89 -8.17 22.40
C SER A 26 9.24 -7.88 21.73
N THR A 27 9.58 -8.63 20.68
CA THR A 27 10.82 -8.48 19.90
C THR A 27 10.84 -7.15 19.15
N LEU A 28 9.71 -6.75 18.55
CA LEU A 28 9.54 -5.45 17.91
C LEU A 28 9.71 -4.29 18.91
N LEU A 29 9.33 -4.46 20.17
CA LEU A 29 9.48 -3.43 21.21
C LEU A 29 10.87 -3.42 21.86
N SER A 30 11.58 -4.56 21.90
CA SER A 30 12.89 -4.66 22.54
C SER A 30 14.07 -4.44 21.58
N SER A 31 13.88 -4.66 20.28
CA SER A 31 14.97 -4.58 19.29
C SER A 31 14.91 -3.31 18.44
N SER A 32 15.94 -2.48 18.52
CA SER A 32 16.06 -1.26 17.73
C SER A 32 16.11 -1.52 16.23
N ALA A 33 16.71 -2.63 15.80
CA ALA A 33 16.80 -2.99 14.38
C ALA A 33 15.40 -3.24 13.77
N TYR A 34 14.54 -3.91 14.52
CA TYR A 34 13.16 -4.16 14.10
C TYR A 34 12.31 -2.88 14.13
N GLN A 35 12.56 -1.99 15.09
CA GLN A 35 11.90 -0.69 15.15
C GLN A 35 12.27 0.17 13.95
N GLU A 36 13.55 0.27 13.62
CA GLU A 36 14.03 1.00 12.45
C GLU A 36 13.44 0.44 11.15
N ALA A 37 13.36 -0.90 11.03
CA ALA A 37 12.72 -1.53 9.89
C ALA A 37 11.24 -1.14 9.79
N LEU A 38 10.52 -1.16 10.91
CA LEU A 38 9.11 -0.79 10.97
C LEU A 38 8.89 0.70 10.70
N GLU A 39 9.76 1.59 11.18
CA GLU A 39 9.73 3.02 10.86
C GLU A 39 9.96 3.28 9.36
N LYS A 40 10.91 2.56 8.75
CA LYS A 40 11.17 2.66 7.30
C LYS A 40 9.99 2.20 6.47
N LEU A 41 9.33 1.12 6.88
CA LEU A 41 8.17 0.57 6.16
C LEU A 41 6.89 1.39 6.37
N SER A 42 6.76 2.07 7.51
CA SER A 42 5.57 2.86 7.86
C SER A 42 5.69 4.35 7.56
N GLU A 43 6.88 4.83 7.24
CA GLU A 43 7.22 6.27 7.25
C GLU A 43 6.85 6.97 8.58
N THR A 44 6.64 6.20 9.64
CA THR A 44 6.09 6.66 10.91
C THR A 44 7.07 6.37 12.04
N LYS A 45 7.47 7.40 12.79
CA LYS A 45 8.38 7.23 13.93
C LYS A 45 7.71 6.55 15.11
N ILE A 46 8.35 5.51 15.65
CA ILE A 46 7.92 4.74 16.80
C ILE A 46 8.74 5.18 18.01
N VAL A 47 8.13 5.97 18.88
CA VAL A 47 8.79 6.43 20.11
C VAL A 47 8.58 5.41 21.23
N VAL A 48 9.53 4.48 21.36
CA VAL A 48 9.53 3.28 22.25
C VAL A 48 8.95 3.50 23.66
N LYS A 49 9.09 4.69 24.25
CA LYS A 49 8.69 4.95 25.64
C LYS A 49 7.18 5.16 25.86
N GLU A 50 6.35 5.30 24.83
CA GLU A 50 4.93 5.65 25.02
C GLU A 50 3.93 4.91 24.09
N VAL A 51 4.37 3.94 23.29
CA VAL A 51 3.47 3.27 22.34
C VAL A 51 2.71 2.13 23.02
N SER A 52 1.39 2.26 23.14
CA SER A 52 0.54 1.15 23.58
C SER A 52 0.58 -0.01 22.58
N THR A 53 0.42 -1.26 23.04
CA THR A 53 0.33 -2.45 22.18
C THR A 53 -0.71 -2.28 21.07
N SER A 54 -1.83 -1.62 21.37
CA SER A 54 -2.86 -1.31 20.37
C SER A 54 -2.39 -0.35 19.28
N ALA A 55 -1.58 0.65 19.61
CA ALA A 55 -1.04 1.58 18.62
C ALA A 55 0.03 0.91 17.75
N LEU A 56 0.85 0.02 18.32
CA LEU A 56 1.81 -0.79 17.58
C LEU A 56 1.09 -1.73 16.58
N LEU A 57 0.08 -2.47 17.06
CA LEU A 57 -0.73 -3.34 16.21
C LEU A 57 -1.42 -2.58 15.08
N HIS A 58 -1.92 -1.39 15.37
CA HIS A 58 -2.54 -0.54 14.34
C HIS A 58 -1.54 -0.10 13.28
N ALA A 59 -0.33 0.32 13.68
CA ALA A 59 0.72 0.68 12.74
C ALA A 59 1.12 -0.51 11.84
N ILE A 60 1.34 -1.69 12.44
CA ILE A 60 1.63 -2.94 11.69
C ILE A 60 0.51 -3.24 10.69
N PHE A 61 -0.74 -3.09 11.11
CA PHE A 61 -1.90 -3.32 10.25
C PHE A 61 -1.96 -2.34 9.07
N GLU A 62 -1.75 -1.03 9.30
CA GLU A 62 -1.76 -0.03 8.23
C GLU A 62 -0.68 -0.29 7.19
N ILE A 63 0.54 -0.62 7.62
CA ILE A 63 1.66 -0.98 6.74
C ILE A 63 1.31 -2.22 5.92
N GLY A 64 0.81 -3.27 6.58
CA GLY A 64 0.44 -4.52 5.92
C GLY A 64 -0.65 -4.29 4.86
N MET A 65 -1.65 -3.47 5.17
CA MET A 65 -2.71 -3.11 4.22
C MET A 65 -2.18 -2.30 3.03
N SER A 66 -1.25 -1.37 3.25
CA SER A 66 -0.61 -0.62 2.17
C SER A 66 0.20 -1.54 1.25
N ALA A 67 0.99 -2.46 1.82
CA ALA A 67 1.76 -3.43 1.05
C ALA A 67 0.87 -4.38 0.22
N VAL A 68 -0.27 -4.81 0.78
CA VAL A 68 -1.26 -5.62 0.04
C VAL A 68 -1.84 -4.84 -1.14
N LYS A 69 -2.21 -3.57 -0.93
CA LYS A 69 -2.74 -2.71 -2.00
C LYS A 69 -1.73 -2.50 -3.12
N GLU A 70 -0.51 -2.13 -2.77
CA GLU A 70 0.55 -1.90 -3.75
C GLU A 70 0.81 -3.16 -4.59
N LYS A 71 0.87 -4.33 -3.96
CA LYS A 71 1.04 -5.60 -4.66
C LYS A 71 -0.14 -5.91 -5.59
N ALA A 72 -1.38 -5.67 -5.13
CA ALA A 72 -2.57 -5.89 -5.93
C ALA A 72 -2.65 -4.92 -7.13
N GLU A 73 -2.26 -3.66 -6.94
CA GLU A 73 -2.21 -2.66 -8.02
C GLU A 73 -1.17 -3.04 -9.08
N LEU A 74 0.04 -3.42 -8.66
CA LEU A 74 1.10 -3.88 -9.57
C LEU A 74 0.65 -5.09 -10.39
N GLU A 75 0.00 -6.07 -9.75
CA GLU A 75 -0.54 -7.24 -10.43
C GLU A 75 -1.68 -6.87 -11.40
N GLY A 76 -2.58 -5.98 -10.99
CA GLY A 76 -3.65 -5.46 -11.84
C GLY A 76 -3.10 -4.73 -13.08
N TYR A 77 -2.09 -3.87 -12.91
CA TYR A 77 -1.44 -3.20 -14.03
C TYR A 77 -0.72 -4.17 -14.95
N ALA A 78 -0.07 -5.20 -14.42
CA ALA A 78 0.56 -6.25 -15.22
C ALA A 78 -0.48 -7.03 -16.06
N GLN A 79 -1.64 -7.35 -15.48
CA GLN A 79 -2.74 -8.01 -16.19
C GLN A 79 -3.32 -7.10 -17.29
N ILE A 80 -3.53 -5.82 -17.00
CA ILE A 80 -4.01 -4.86 -18.01
C ILE A 80 -3.00 -4.75 -19.17
N ALA A 81 -1.72 -4.61 -18.86
CA ALA A 81 -0.66 -4.57 -19.86
C ALA A 81 -0.59 -5.86 -20.69
N ALA A 82 -0.78 -7.03 -20.07
CA ALA A 82 -0.82 -8.31 -20.77
C ALA A 82 -2.08 -8.49 -21.63
N SER A 83 -3.20 -7.90 -21.22
CA SER A 83 -4.48 -7.96 -21.93
C SER A 83 -4.56 -6.98 -23.12
N GLN A 84 -3.66 -6.00 -23.20
CA GLN A 84 -3.58 -5.17 -24.40
C GLN A 84 -3.15 -6.04 -25.58
N PRO A 85 -3.96 -6.11 -26.65
CA PRO A 85 -3.55 -6.82 -27.84
C PRO A 85 -2.24 -6.20 -28.32
N LYS A 86 -1.24 -7.04 -28.62
CA LYS A 86 -0.05 -6.63 -29.39
C LYS A 86 -0.45 -6.30 -30.84
N GLY A 87 -1.45 -5.44 -31.02
CA GLY A 87 -1.76 -4.85 -32.30
C GLY A 87 -0.59 -3.95 -32.67
N ASP A 88 -0.21 -3.96 -33.95
CA ASP A 88 0.82 -3.10 -34.53
C ASP A 88 0.53 -1.63 -34.15
N SER A 89 1.03 -1.17 -33.00
CA SER A 89 0.90 0.22 -32.56
C SER A 89 1.44 1.19 -33.63
N GLN A 90 2.34 0.70 -34.48
CA GLN A 90 2.84 1.40 -35.65
C GLN A 90 1.80 1.50 -36.80
N LYS A 91 0.99 0.46 -37.07
CA LYS A 91 -0.14 0.55 -38.03
C LYS A 91 -1.23 1.45 -37.48
N GLU A 92 -1.62 1.31 -36.22
CA GLU A 92 -2.65 2.16 -35.61
C GLU A 92 -2.25 3.64 -35.60
N ARG A 93 -0.98 3.95 -35.26
CA ARG A 93 -0.44 5.32 -35.36
C ARG A 93 -0.39 5.82 -36.81
N ARG A 94 -0.03 4.96 -37.77
CA ARG A 94 -0.01 5.30 -39.20
C ARG A 94 -1.42 5.60 -39.72
N ASP A 95 -2.39 4.80 -39.33
CA ASP A 95 -3.78 4.94 -39.75
C ASP A 95 -4.44 6.13 -39.05
N ALA A 96 -4.13 6.41 -37.78
CA ALA A 96 -4.57 7.62 -37.09
C ALA A 96 -4.07 8.92 -37.74
N ARG A 97 -2.80 8.96 -38.19
CA ARG A 97 -2.26 10.11 -38.95
C ARG A 97 -2.91 10.30 -40.33
N ARG A 98 -3.50 9.25 -40.88
CA ARG A 98 -4.21 9.27 -42.16
C ARG A 98 -5.70 9.57 -42.02
N ARG A 99 -6.25 9.55 -40.80
CA ARG A 99 -7.63 9.95 -40.56
C ARG A 99 -7.74 11.46 -40.70
N ARG A 100 -8.62 11.90 -41.60
CA ARG A 100 -8.99 13.31 -41.72
C ARG A 100 -9.68 13.71 -40.40
N PRO A 101 -9.32 14.85 -39.78
CA PRO A 101 -9.97 15.29 -38.55
C PRO A 101 -11.46 15.54 -38.79
N THR A 102 -12.30 15.20 -37.83
CA THR A 102 -13.78 15.32 -37.94
C THR A 102 -14.26 16.76 -38.11
N TRP A 103 -13.50 17.74 -37.62
CA TRP A 103 -13.77 19.17 -37.78
C TRP A 103 -13.41 19.72 -39.17
N ALA A 104 -12.73 18.94 -40.00
CA ALA A 104 -12.34 19.38 -41.35
C ALA A 104 -13.49 19.33 -42.37
N ASP A 105 -14.67 18.89 -41.95
CA ASP A 105 -15.92 18.84 -42.73
C ASP A 105 -17.05 19.65 -42.04
N GLU A 106 -16.74 20.46 -41.00
CA GLU A 106 -17.68 21.41 -40.40
C GLU A 106 -17.59 22.75 -41.16
N GLU A 107 -18.49 22.96 -42.12
CA GLU A 107 -18.82 24.28 -42.73
C GLU A 107 -20.06 24.91 -42.05
#